data_AF-A0A3A0ADW0-F1
#
_entry.id   AF-A0A3A0ADW0-F1
#
_cell.length_a   1.000
_cell.length_b   1.000
_cell.length_c   1.000
_cell.angle_alpha   90.00
_cell.angle_beta   90.00
_cell.angle_gamma   90.00
#
_symmetry.space_group_name_H-M   'P 1'
#
loop_
_entity.id
_entity.type
_entity.pdbx_description
1 polymer ?
#
loop_
_entity_poly.entity_id
_entity_poly.type
_entity_poly.pdbx_seq_one_letter_code
_entity_poly.pdbx_strand_id
1 'polypeptide(L)' 'MAAALLELRDVHTYYGQIHALKGVSLSVHAGEIVTLIGSNGAGKSTTLRTISGLLRPRQGDVLLQG' A
#
# COMPACT_ATOMS: atom_id res chain seq x y z
N MET A 1 20.30 5.75 -8.13
CA MET A 1 19.52 4.65 -7.54
C MET A 1 18.42 4.30 -8.52
N ALA A 2 18.12 3.02 -8.74
CA ALA A 2 17.05 2.62 -9.65
C ALA A 2 15.70 3.14 -9.11
N ALA A 3 14.81 3.60 -9.99
CA ALA A 3 13.45 3.99 -9.61
C ALA A 3 12.69 2.78 -9.03
N ALA A 4 11.84 3.00 -8.04
CA ALA A 4 10.98 1.96 -7.51
C ALA A 4 9.99 1.48 -8.59
N LEU A 5 9.70 0.18 -8.61
CA LEU A 5 8.68 -0.38 -9.50
C LEU A 5 7.28 -0.10 -8.95
N LEU A 6 7.11 -0.22 -7.63
CA LEU A 6 5.87 0.09 -6.91
C LEU A 6 6.20 1.01 -5.74
N GLU A 7 5.44 2.07 -5.57
CA GLU A 7 5.57 2.99 -4.46
C GLU A 7 4.22 3.31 -3.83
N LEU A 8 4.16 3.26 -2.50
CA LEU A 8 3.07 3.80 -1.69
C LEU A 8 3.62 5.03 -0.98
N ARG A 9 2.95 6.17 -1.14
CA ARG A 9 3.31 7.44 -0.49
C ARG A 9 2.19 7.83 0.45
N ASP A 10 2.45 7.71 1.75
CA ASP A 10 1.53 8.12 2.84
C ASP A 10 0.08 7.64 2.65
N VAL A 11 -0.09 6.35 2.36
CA VAL A 11 -1.37 5.80 1.94
C VAL A 11 -2.33 5.64 3.13
N HIS A 12 -3.50 6.28 3.03
CA HIS A 12 -4.60 6.16 3.97
C HIS A 12 -5.85 5.55 3.34
N THR A 13 -6.26 4.36 3.78
CA THR A 13 -7.42 3.62 3.23
C THR A 13 -8.46 3.34 4.31
N TYR A 14 -9.73 3.45 3.93
CA TYR A 14 -10.87 3.36 4.84
C TYR A 14 -11.93 2.38 4.34
N TYR A 15 -12.63 1.72 5.27
CA TYR A 15 -13.90 1.06 5.04
C TYR A 15 -15.00 1.79 5.82
N GLY A 16 -15.82 2.59 5.14
CA GLY A 16 -16.77 3.47 5.82
C GLY A 16 -16.04 4.43 6.77
N GLN A 17 -16.27 4.30 8.08
CA GLN A 17 -15.61 5.09 9.12
C GLN A 17 -14.35 4.44 9.72
N ILE A 18 -14.04 3.19 9.33
CA ILE A 18 -12.88 2.47 9.85
C ILE A 18 -11.63 2.88 9.06
N HIS A 19 -10.66 3.48 9.74
CA HIS A 19 -9.36 3.87 9.18
C HIS A 19 -8.40 2.65 9.19
N ALA A 20 -8.40 1.89 8.10
CA ALA A 20 -7.75 0.59 8.01
C ALA A 20 -6.25 0.67 7.71
N LEU A 21 -5.81 1.58 6.83
CA LEU A 21 -4.40 1.91 6.62
C LEU A 21 -4.16 3.35 7.06
N LYS A 22 -3.12 3.59 7.86
CA LYS A 22 -2.86 4.86 8.53
C LYS A 22 -1.47 5.40 8.15
N GLY A 23 -1.32 5.92 6.93
CA GLY A 23 -0.07 6.52 6.47
C GLY A 23 0.99 5.48 6.10
N VAL A 24 0.61 4.48 5.30
CA VAL A 24 1.55 3.43 4.87
C VAL A 24 2.42 3.96 3.73
N SER A 25 3.74 3.94 3.94
CA SER A 25 4.72 4.23 2.90
C SER A 25 5.65 3.05 2.69
N LEU A 26 5.85 2.64 1.44
CA LEU A 26 6.79 1.57 1.06
C LEU A 26 7.22 1.72 -0.40
N SER A 27 8.39 1.20 -0.73
CA SER A 27 8.91 1.11 -2.10
C SER A 27 9.34 -0.32 -2.38
N VAL A 28 8.99 -0.86 -3.55
CA VAL A 28 9.43 -2.18 -4.02
C VAL A 28 10.17 -1.99 -5.35
N HIS A 29 11.38 -2.52 -5.45
CA HIS A 29 12.19 -2.41 -6.66
C HIS A 29 11.96 -3.59 -7.62
N ALA A 30 12.34 -3.41 -8.89
CA ALA A 30 12.25 -4.48 -9.87
C ALA A 30 13.11 -5.69 -9.45
N GLY A 31 12.51 -6.88 -9.45
CA GLY A 31 13.16 -8.13 -9.03
C GLY A 31 13.17 -8.39 -7.52
N GLU A 32 12.64 -7.48 -6.70
CA GLU A 32 12.56 -7.64 -5.26
C GLU A 32 11.38 -8.54 -4.85
N ILE A 33 11.62 -9.46 -3.91
CA ILE A 33 10.56 -10.25 -3.27
C ILE A 33 10.30 -9.66 -1.88
N VAL A 34 9.11 -9.09 -1.69
CA VAL A 34 8.71 -8.46 -0.43
C VAL A 34 7.59 -9.28 0.21
N THR A 35 7.68 -9.47 1.53
CA THR A 35 6.62 -10.09 2.34
C THR A 35 5.97 -9.06 3.25
N LEU A 36 4.64 -9.12 3.37
CA LEU A 36 3.88 -8.29 4.30
C LEU A 36 3.31 -9.18 5.41
N ILE A 37 3.89 -9.05 6.61
CA ILE A 37 3.52 -9.84 7.80
C ILE A 37 2.79 -9.00 8.84
N GLY A 38 2.14 -9.66 9.79
CA GLY A 38 1.40 -9.00 10.87
C GLY A 38 0.21 -9.85 11.35
N SER A 39 -0.38 -9.47 12.48
CA SER A 39 -1.55 -10.15 13.06
C SER A 39 -2.82 -10.00 12.20
N ASN A 40 -3.88 -10.74 12.55
CA ASN A 40 -5.19 -10.55 11.93
C ASN A 40 -5.69 -9.13 12.23
N GLY A 41 -6.24 -8.46 11.21
CA GLY A 41 -6.69 -7.07 11.31
C GLY A 41 -5.58 -6.02 11.14
N ALA A 42 -4.30 -6.39 11.00
CA ALA A 42 -3.19 -5.45 10.83
C ALA A 42 -3.18 -4.66 9.49
N GLY A 43 -4.16 -4.87 8.61
CA GLY A 43 -4.27 -4.15 7.34
C GLY A 43 -3.67 -4.85 6.12
N LYS A 44 -3.04 -6.02 6.26
CA LYS A 44 -2.35 -6.74 5.17
C LYS A 44 -3.18 -6.86 3.86
N SER A 45 -4.39 -7.41 3.96
CA SER A 45 -5.29 -7.54 2.79
C SER A 45 -5.77 -6.19 2.27
N THR A 46 -5.90 -5.19 3.15
CA THR A 46 -6.26 -3.82 2.73
C THR A 46 -5.12 -3.18 1.95
N THR A 47 -3.86 -3.37 2.36
CA THR A 47 -2.68 -2.90 1.62
C THR A 47 -2.65 -3.51 0.22
N LEU A 48 -2.78 -4.84 0.11
CA LEU A 48 -2.78 -5.52 -1.20
C LEU A 48 -3.95 -5.07 -2.08
N ARG A 49 -5.17 -4.95 -1.54
CA ARG A 49 -6.33 -4.43 -2.28
C ARG A 49 -6.16 -2.98 -2.71
N THR A 50 -5.49 -2.16 -1.91
CA THR A 50 -5.17 -0.77 -2.26
C THR A 50 -4.15 -0.71 -3.39
N ILE A 51 -3.09 -1.53 -3.32
CA ILE A 51 -2.09 -1.68 -4.39
C ILE A 51 -2.74 -2.12 -5.71
N SER A 52 -3.65 -3.10 -5.66
CA SER A 52 -4.36 -3.59 -6.85
C SER A 52 -5.45 -2.65 -7.37
N GLY A 53 -5.66 -1.48 -6.76
CA GLY A 53 -6.70 -0.52 -7.15
C GLY A 53 -8.14 -0.95 -6.82
N LEU A 54 -8.33 -2.08 -6.11
CA LEU A 54 -9.64 -2.55 -5.65
C LEU A 54 -10.21 -1.68 -4.51
N LEU A 55 -9.33 -1.00 -3.78
CA LEU A 55 -9.69 0.03 -2.82
C LEU A 55 -8.91 1.29 -3.15
N ARG A 56 -9.61 2.40 -3.33
CA ARG A 56 -8.95 3.70 -3.49
C ARG A 56 -8.56 4.25 -2.13
N PRO A 57 -7.31 4.70 -1.94
CA PRO A 57 -6.95 5.45 -0.76
C PRO A 57 -7.68 6.80 -0.76
N ARG A 58 -7.96 7.33 0.43
CA ARG A 58 -8.51 8.68 0.59
C ARG A 58 -7.43 9.75 0.58
N GLN A 59 -6.21 9.38 0.95
CA GLN A 59 -5.04 10.25 0.98
C GLN A 59 -3.81 9.42 0.60
N GLY A 60 -2.80 10.10 0.05
CA GLY A 60 -1.60 9.44 -0.47
C GLY A 60 -1.82 8.78 -1.82
N ASP A 61 -0.71 8.25 -2.36
CA ASP A 61 -0.63 7.76 -3.74
C ASP A 61 -0.10 6.32 -3.80
N VAL A 62 -0.58 5.58 -4.79
CA VAL A 62 0.01 4.30 -5.21
C VAL A 62 0.50 4.47 -6.64
N LEU A 63 1.81 4.35 -6.85
CA LEU A 63 2.46 4.49 -8.14
C LEU A 63 3.01 3.14 -8.60
N LEU A 64 2.77 2.79 -9.86
CA LEU A 64 3.33 1.62 -10.54
C LEU A 64 4.09 2.11 -11.77
N GLN A 65 5.36 1.74 -11.88
CA GLN A 65 6.26 2.17 -12.98
C GLN A 65 6.31 3.70 -13.16
N GLY A 66 6.36 4.45 -12.05
CA GLY A 66 6.43 5.92 -12.04
C GLY A 66 7.25 6.43 -10.87
#